data_AF-A0A6P0UCG3-F1
#
_entry.id   AF-A0A6P0UCG3-F1
#
_cell.length_a   1.000
_cell.length_b   1.000
_cell.length_c   1.000
_cell.angle_alpha   90.00
_cell.angle_beta   90.00
_cell.angle_gamma   90.00
#
_symmetry.space_group_name_H-M   'P 1'
#
loop_
_entity.id
_entity.type
_entity.pdbx_description
1 polymer ?
#
loop_
_entity_poly.entity_id
_entity_poly.type
_entity_poly.pdbx_seq_one_letter_code
_entity_poly.pdbx_strand_id
1 'polypeptide(L)'
;MKEIPKKNSFKTPPGYFEGLSDRILNKLDEEDKAVMPEQEGFKVPDGYFEKVEKEILDKTLQKEARVIPLRGYRPYLYAAAAIAVLFVLVIGLVRNTDPDLSFDDLAQAEITRYIESRDLELSTYEIAEVLPVTELEIGDFMESGVENQEILDYLEDTIDDLEELNIDTHEEFQ
;
A
#
# COMPACT_ATOMS: atom_id res chain seq x y z
N MET A 1 -9.85 -25.69 -9.11
CA MET A 1 -9.14 -26.99 -9.10
C MET A 1 -9.71 -27.80 -7.95
N LYS A 2 -10.10 -29.06 -8.17
CA LYS A 2 -10.72 -29.90 -7.13
C LYS A 2 -9.60 -30.42 -6.21
N GLU A 3 -9.66 -30.11 -4.92
CA GLU A 3 -8.63 -30.54 -3.96
C GLU A 3 -8.61 -32.06 -3.82
N ILE A 4 -7.42 -32.66 -3.95
CA ILE A 4 -7.23 -34.10 -3.75
C ILE A 4 -7.24 -34.35 -2.24
N PRO A 5 -8.17 -35.16 -1.70
CA PRO A 5 -8.23 -35.40 -0.26
C PRO A 5 -6.93 -36.07 0.21
N LYS A 6 -6.22 -35.44 1.15
CA LYS A 6 -4.98 -35.95 1.78
C LYS A 6 -5.15 -37.26 2.56
N LYS A 7 -6.37 -37.77 2.68
CA LYS A 7 -6.69 -39.00 3.42
C LYS A 7 -6.74 -40.16 2.43
N ASN A 8 -5.69 -40.99 2.45
CA ASN A 8 -5.65 -42.25 1.70
C ASN A 8 -6.92 -43.09 2.03
N SER A 9 -7.84 -43.17 1.07
CA SER A 9 -9.10 -43.94 1.17
C SER A 9 -8.93 -45.42 0.80
N PHE A 10 -7.73 -45.83 0.39
CA PHE A 10 -7.41 -47.23 0.12
C PHE A 10 -6.97 -47.89 1.41
N LYS A 11 -7.89 -48.66 2.01
CA LYS A 11 -7.59 -49.56 3.14
C LYS A 11 -7.78 -50.99 2.68
N THR A 12 -6.78 -51.83 2.92
CA THR A 12 -6.91 -53.28 2.71
C THR A 12 -7.67 -53.90 3.89
N PRO A 13 -8.42 -54.99 3.66
CA PRO A 13 -9.03 -55.76 4.75
C PRO A 13 -7.99 -56.21 5.79
N PRO A 14 -8.39 -56.35 7.07
CA PRO A 14 -7.54 -57.00 8.08
C PRO A 14 -7.10 -58.39 7.61
N GLY A 15 -5.82 -58.73 7.75
CA GLY A 15 -5.27 -60.02 7.35
C GLY A 15 -5.06 -60.21 5.83
N TYR A 16 -5.29 -59.19 5.00
CA TYR A 16 -5.11 -59.31 3.53
C TYR A 16 -3.73 -59.85 3.13
N PHE A 17 -2.68 -59.38 3.81
CA PHE A 17 -1.29 -59.77 3.54
C PHE A 17 -0.82 -60.99 4.34
N GLU A 18 -1.62 -61.51 5.28
CA GLU A 18 -1.23 -62.68 6.08
C GLU A 18 -1.14 -63.91 5.16
N GLY A 19 0.03 -64.56 5.13
CA GLY A 19 0.29 -65.69 4.24
C GLY A 19 0.20 -65.36 2.75
N LEU A 20 0.29 -64.08 2.34
CA LEU A 20 0.32 -63.73 0.92
C LEU A 20 1.58 -64.31 0.25
N SER A 21 2.74 -64.18 0.90
CA SER A 21 4.01 -64.72 0.40
C SER A 21 3.92 -66.23 0.20
N ASP A 22 3.41 -66.96 1.19
CA ASP A 22 3.27 -68.42 1.11
C ASP A 22 2.29 -68.82 0.00
N ARG A 23 1.19 -68.07 -0.17
CA ARG A 23 0.22 -68.31 -1.26
C ARG A 23 0.82 -68.05 -2.65
N ILE A 24 1.67 -67.04 -2.79
CA ILE A 24 2.37 -66.75 -4.06
C ILE A 24 3.40 -67.83 -4.35
N LEU A 25 4.23 -68.20 -3.36
CA LEU A 25 5.26 -69.22 -3.50
C LEU A 25 4.65 -70.60 -3.79
N ASN A 26 3.59 -70.99 -3.07
CA ASN A 26 2.86 -72.23 -3.33
C ASN A 26 2.27 -72.27 -4.75
N LYS A 27 1.75 -71.15 -5.26
CA LYS A 27 1.26 -71.07 -6.64
C LYS A 27 2.38 -71.20 -7.68
N LEU A 28 3.56 -70.64 -7.41
CA LEU A 28 4.70 -70.75 -8.31
C LEU A 28 5.27 -72.18 -8.31
N ASP A 29 5.33 -72.82 -7.14
CA ASP A 29 5.73 -74.23 -6.99
C ASP A 29 4.69 -75.20 -7.61
N GLU A 30 3.42 -74.79 -7.70
CA GLU A 30 2.36 -75.48 -8.44
C GLU A 30 2.48 -75.25 -9.97
N GLU A 31 2.87 -74.06 -10.41
CA GLU A 31 3.13 -73.72 -11.82
C GLU A 31 4.35 -74.48 -12.40
N ASP A 32 5.38 -74.78 -11.61
CA ASP A 32 6.48 -75.65 -12.04
C ASP A 32 6.04 -77.12 -12.27
N LYS A 33 4.87 -77.52 -11.77
CA LYS A 33 4.28 -78.87 -11.93
C LYS A 33 3.11 -78.90 -12.92
N ALA A 34 2.50 -77.76 -13.22
CA ALA A 34 1.53 -77.61 -14.28
C ALA A 34 2.27 -77.26 -15.57
N VAL A 35 2.18 -78.12 -16.58
CA VAL A 35 2.64 -77.78 -17.93
C VAL A 35 1.97 -76.46 -18.32
N MET A 36 2.72 -75.35 -18.28
CA MET A 36 2.23 -74.06 -18.75
C MET A 36 1.82 -74.27 -20.22
N PRO A 37 0.54 -74.09 -20.58
CA PRO A 37 0.15 -74.17 -21.97
C PRO A 37 0.93 -73.08 -22.72
N GLU A 38 1.68 -73.47 -23.76
CA GLU A 38 2.56 -72.58 -24.56
C GLU A 38 1.83 -71.35 -25.16
N GLN A 39 0.51 -71.26 -25.01
CA GLN A 39 -0.35 -70.24 -25.60
C GLN A 39 -1.11 -69.37 -24.61
N GLU A 40 -0.86 -69.45 -23.30
CA GLU A 40 -1.48 -68.54 -22.32
C GLU A 40 -0.62 -67.30 -22.06
N GLY A 41 -0.53 -66.47 -23.09
CA GLY A 41 -0.25 -65.05 -22.93
C GLY A 41 -1.53 -64.25 -23.16
N PHE A 42 -1.64 -63.07 -22.55
CA PHE A 42 -2.66 -62.10 -22.96
C PHE A 42 -2.39 -61.70 -24.42
N LYS A 43 -3.06 -62.37 -25.35
CA LYS A 43 -3.03 -61.99 -26.77
C LYS A 43 -3.84 -60.71 -26.91
N VAL A 44 -3.21 -59.68 -27.47
CA VAL A 44 -3.95 -58.49 -27.89
C VAL A 44 -4.86 -58.87 -29.06
N PRO A 45 -6.03 -58.25 -29.20
CA PRO A 45 -6.87 -58.42 -30.38
C PRO A 45 -6.10 -58.07 -31.66
N ASP A 46 -6.40 -58.78 -32.74
CA ASP A 46 -5.83 -58.48 -34.05
C ASP A 46 -6.07 -57.00 -34.41
N GLY A 47 -5.02 -56.30 -34.84
CA GLY A 47 -5.14 -54.90 -35.24
C GLY A 47 -5.13 -53.88 -34.08
N TYR A 48 -4.88 -54.30 -32.83
CA TYR A 48 -4.90 -53.40 -31.66
C TYR A 48 -3.95 -52.21 -31.83
N PHE A 49 -2.69 -52.46 -32.16
CA PHE A 49 -1.68 -51.41 -32.25
C PHE A 49 -1.92 -50.48 -33.43
N GLU A 50 -2.38 -51.02 -34.56
CA GLU A 50 -2.74 -50.27 -35.76
C GLU A 50 -3.93 -49.34 -35.53
N LYS A 51 -4.92 -49.79 -34.73
CA LYS A 51 -6.07 -48.97 -34.36
C LYS A 51 -5.69 -47.86 -33.38
N VAL A 52 -4.91 -48.20 -32.35
CA VAL A 52 -4.46 -47.24 -31.34
C VAL A 52 -3.58 -46.17 -31.95
N GLU A 53 -2.65 -46.55 -32.84
CA GLU A 53 -1.81 -45.60 -33.56
C GLU A 53 -2.65 -44.59 -34.37
N LYS A 54 -3.60 -45.08 -35.17
CA LYS A 54 -4.52 -44.21 -35.93
C LYS A 54 -5.34 -43.29 -35.03
N GLU A 55 -5.88 -43.82 -33.94
CA GLU A 55 -6.70 -43.04 -33.01
C GLU A 55 -5.88 -41.93 -32.31
N ILE A 56 -4.62 -42.20 -31.98
CA ILE A 56 -3.71 -41.21 -31.41
C ILE A 56 -3.38 -40.14 -32.46
N LEU A 57 -3.02 -40.54 -33.68
CA LEU A 57 -2.67 -39.62 -34.76
C LEU A 57 -3.86 -38.73 -35.15
N ASP A 58 -5.07 -39.28 -35.29
CA ASP A 58 -6.28 -38.51 -35.59
C ASP A 58 -6.58 -37.48 -34.51
N LYS A 59 -6.34 -37.82 -33.23
CA LYS A 59 -6.57 -36.91 -32.10
C LYS A 59 -5.47 -35.87 -31.90
N THR A 60 -4.28 -36.07 -32.45
CA THR A 60 -3.09 -35.21 -32.20
C THR A 60 -2.70 -34.36 -33.40
N LEU A 61 -2.89 -34.86 -34.63
CA LEU A 61 -2.51 -34.14 -35.86
C LEU A 61 -3.59 -33.14 -36.32
N GLN A 62 -4.85 -33.30 -35.93
CA GLN A 62 -5.93 -32.39 -36.33
C GLN A 62 -6.42 -31.51 -35.19
N LYS A 63 -5.60 -30.55 -34.79
CA LYS A 63 -6.12 -29.26 -34.31
C LYS A 63 -5.07 -28.20 -34.49
N GLU A 64 -5.06 -27.55 -35.67
CA GLU A 64 -4.46 -26.23 -35.76
C GLU A 64 -5.13 -25.37 -34.68
N ALA A 65 -4.37 -25.10 -33.61
CA ALA A 65 -4.84 -24.22 -32.57
C ALA A 65 -5.23 -22.91 -33.23
N ARG A 66 -6.43 -22.41 -32.93
CA ARG A 66 -6.94 -21.14 -33.47
C ARG A 66 -6.01 -20.02 -32.99
N VAL A 67 -4.96 -19.74 -33.76
CA VAL A 67 -4.01 -18.67 -33.50
C VAL A 67 -4.73 -17.36 -33.74
N ILE A 68 -5.05 -16.65 -32.66
CA ILE A 68 -5.55 -15.28 -32.75
C ILE A 68 -4.30 -14.40 -32.89
N PRO A 69 -4.11 -13.68 -34.00
CA PRO A 69 -2.98 -12.77 -34.13
C PRO A 69 -3.10 -11.63 -33.10
N LEU A 70 -2.07 -11.45 -32.28
CA LEU A 70 -1.94 -10.31 -31.36
C LEU A 70 -1.70 -9.04 -32.18
N ARG A 71 -2.77 -8.32 -32.51
CA ARG A 71 -2.67 -7.04 -33.21
C ARG A 71 -2.18 -5.97 -32.23
N GLY A 72 -0.92 -5.54 -32.40
CA GLY A 72 -0.29 -4.55 -31.53
C GLY A 72 -1.03 -3.21 -31.54
N TYR A 73 -1.55 -2.81 -30.39
CA TYR A 73 -2.29 -1.56 -30.15
C TYR A 73 -1.37 -0.32 -30.06
N ARG A 74 -0.36 -0.25 -30.93
CA ARG A 74 0.60 0.85 -31.03
C ARG A 74 -0.03 2.26 -31.11
N PRO A 75 -1.17 2.50 -31.82
CA PRO A 75 -1.76 3.84 -31.83
C PRO A 75 -2.45 4.21 -30.50
N TYR A 76 -2.97 3.24 -29.75
CA TYR A 76 -3.59 3.49 -28.44
C TYR A 76 -2.55 3.85 -27.36
N LEU A 77 -1.31 3.40 -27.51
CA LEU A 77 -0.22 3.77 -26.59
C LEU A 77 0.09 5.27 -26.67
N TYR A 78 0.12 5.86 -27.87
CA TYR A 78 0.31 7.31 -28.02
C TYR A 78 -0.88 8.11 -27.48
N ALA A 79 -2.11 7.63 -27.73
CA ALA A 79 -3.31 8.25 -27.18
C ALA A 79 -3.34 8.20 -25.65
N ALA A 80 -3.01 7.05 -25.05
CA ALA A 80 -2.93 6.89 -23.59
C ALA A 80 -1.82 7.75 -22.97
N ALA A 81 -0.67 7.88 -23.63
CA ALA A 81 0.42 8.76 -23.18
C ALA A 81 0.00 10.24 -23.20
N ALA A 82 -0.71 10.70 -24.24
CA ALA A 82 -1.24 12.05 -24.30
C ALA A 82 -2.25 12.35 -23.18
N ILE A 83 -3.15 11.39 -22.88
CA ILE A 83 -4.09 11.51 -21.76
C ILE A 83 -3.36 11.54 -20.42
N ALA A 84 -2.33 10.71 -20.23
CA ALA A 84 -1.53 10.70 -19.01
C ALA A 84 -0.80 12.04 -18.79
N VAL A 85 -0.23 12.64 -19.84
CA VAL A 85 0.42 13.97 -19.76
C VAL A 85 -0.58 15.05 -19.36
N LEU A 86 -1.79 15.03 -19.94
CA LEU A 86 -2.86 15.96 -19.54
C LEU A 86 -3.28 15.75 -18.08
N PHE A 87 -3.39 14.50 -17.63
CA PHE A 87 -3.71 14.19 -16.24
C PHE A 87 -2.64 14.71 -15.27
N VAL A 88 -1.36 14.51 -15.59
CA VAL A 88 -0.23 15.02 -14.79
C VAL A 88 -0.23 16.55 -14.77
N LEU A 89 -0.50 17.20 -15.90
CA LEU A 89 -0.58 18.67 -15.98
C LEU A 89 -1.73 19.20 -15.12
N VAL A 90 -2.93 18.60 -15.20
CA VAL A 90 -4.08 18.98 -14.38
C VAL A 90 -3.78 18.76 -12.89
N ILE A 91 -3.21 17.62 -12.51
CA ILE A 91 -2.82 17.36 -11.11
C ILE A 91 -1.78 18.39 -10.65
N GLY A 92 -0.79 18.71 -11.48
CA GLY A 92 0.24 19.70 -11.17
C GLY A 92 -0.32 21.12 -10.96
N LEU A 93 -1.36 21.50 -11.70
CA LEU A 93 -2.04 22.79 -11.51
C LEU A 93 -3.03 22.78 -10.33
N VAL A 94 -3.65 21.64 -10.04
CA VAL A 94 -4.62 21.50 -8.93
C VAL A 94 -3.92 21.39 -7.58
N ARG A 95 -2.64 20.99 -7.54
CA ARG A 95 -1.82 21.12 -6.34
C ARG A 95 -1.51 22.59 -6.10
N ASN A 96 -2.44 23.24 -5.40
CA ASN A 96 -2.23 24.50 -4.72
C ASN A 96 -0.94 24.37 -3.90
N THR A 97 0.12 25.08 -4.31
CA THR A 97 1.27 25.36 -3.46
C THR A 97 0.70 25.93 -2.17
N ASP A 98 0.89 25.23 -1.06
CA ASP A 98 0.67 25.83 0.25
C ASP A 98 1.49 27.13 0.26
N PRO A 99 0.91 28.29 0.63
CA PRO A 99 1.70 29.49 0.80
C PRO A 99 2.82 29.13 1.78
N ASP A 100 4.07 29.42 1.39
CA ASP A 100 5.22 29.21 2.27
C ASP A 100 4.93 29.99 3.57
N LEU A 101 4.64 29.27 4.66
CA LEU A 101 4.39 29.88 5.97
C LEU A 101 5.67 30.60 6.39
N SER A 102 5.62 31.93 6.37
CA SER A 102 6.70 32.79 6.86
C SER A 102 6.52 33.07 8.34
N PHE A 103 7.62 33.40 9.02
CA PHE A 103 7.56 33.98 10.36
C PHE A 103 6.76 35.29 10.37
N ASP A 104 6.71 36.01 9.26
CA ASP A 104 5.90 37.23 9.12
C ASP A 104 4.39 36.94 9.27
N ASP A 105 3.92 35.82 8.72
CA ASP A 105 2.52 35.42 8.81
C ASP A 105 2.15 35.06 10.25
N LEU A 106 3.06 34.39 10.96
CA LEU A 106 2.89 34.04 12.37
C LEU A 106 2.87 35.29 13.26
N ALA A 107 3.82 36.20 13.05
CA ALA A 107 3.93 37.44 13.82
C ALA A 107 2.67 38.32 13.65
N GLN A 108 2.15 38.44 12.43
CA GLN A 108 0.92 39.19 12.18
C GLN A 108 -0.31 38.57 12.85
N ALA A 109 -0.44 37.24 12.79
CA ALA A 109 -1.53 36.52 13.43
C ALA A 109 -1.50 36.68 14.96
N GLU A 110 -0.32 36.67 15.56
CA GLU A 110 -0.11 36.88 16.99
C GLU A 110 -0.50 38.31 17.42
N ILE A 111 -0.04 39.34 16.71
CA ILE A 111 -0.41 40.74 16.98
C ILE A 111 -1.93 40.94 16.89
N THR A 112 -2.56 40.38 15.85
CA THR A 112 -4.02 40.48 15.65
C THR A 112 -4.76 39.83 16.82
N ARG A 113 -4.35 38.63 17.21
CA ARG A 113 -4.94 37.89 18.33
C ARG A 113 -4.74 38.61 19.66
N TYR A 114 -3.58 39.22 19.88
CA TYR A 114 -3.30 40.00 21.09
C TYR A 114 -4.29 41.17 21.24
N ILE A 115 -4.50 41.94 20.18
CA ILE A 115 -5.44 43.07 20.17
C ILE A 115 -6.87 42.59 20.44
N GLU A 116 -7.32 41.57 19.71
CA GLU A 116 -8.66 40.99 19.88
C GLU A 116 -8.87 40.42 21.29
N SER A 117 -7.85 39.78 21.87
CA SER A 117 -7.92 39.21 23.22
C SER A 117 -7.97 40.24 24.34
N ARG A 118 -7.50 41.47 24.10
CA ARG A 118 -7.41 42.54 25.10
C ARG A 118 -8.70 43.37 25.21
N ASP A 119 -9.83 42.85 24.73
CA ASP A 119 -11.15 43.51 24.71
C ASP A 119 -11.12 44.89 24.00
N LEU A 120 -10.12 45.07 23.13
CA LEU A 120 -10.06 46.18 22.21
C LEU A 120 -10.87 45.77 20.99
N GLU A 121 -12.14 46.21 20.92
CA GLU A 121 -13.03 46.00 19.76
C GLU A 121 -12.58 46.80 18.51
N LEU A 122 -11.28 47.08 18.37
CA LEU A 122 -10.71 47.86 17.30
C LEU A 122 -10.02 46.96 16.29
N SER A 123 -10.45 47.06 15.04
CA SER A 123 -9.73 46.45 13.91
C SER A 123 -8.43 47.20 13.61
N THR A 124 -7.49 46.55 12.93
CA THR A 124 -6.23 47.19 12.47
C THR A 124 -6.48 48.47 11.66
N TYR A 125 -7.59 48.53 10.92
CA TYR A 125 -7.99 49.70 10.15
C TYR A 125 -8.48 50.85 11.02
N GLU A 126 -9.27 50.56 12.06
CA GLU A 126 -9.72 51.56 13.02
C GLU A 126 -8.56 52.08 13.87
N ILE A 127 -7.61 51.21 14.24
CA ILE A 127 -6.36 51.61 14.91
C ILE A 127 -5.57 52.57 14.01
N ALA A 128 -5.44 52.28 12.71
CA ALA A 128 -4.73 53.15 11.76
C ALA A 128 -5.45 54.50 11.53
N GLU A 129 -6.77 54.55 11.71
CA GLU A 129 -7.55 55.79 11.61
C GLU A 129 -7.42 56.65 12.88
N VAL A 130 -7.39 56.01 14.04
CA VAL A 130 -7.27 56.69 15.34
C VAL A 130 -5.83 57.09 15.65
N LEU A 131 -4.83 56.39 15.12
CA LEU A 131 -3.42 56.77 15.24
C LEU A 131 -3.10 57.95 14.31
N PRO A 132 -2.83 59.15 14.84
CA PRO A 132 -2.48 60.29 14.00
C PRO A 132 -1.00 60.19 13.61
N VAL A 133 -0.67 59.29 12.67
CA VAL A 133 0.73 59.00 12.27
C VAL A 133 1.48 60.26 11.80
N THR A 134 0.75 61.29 11.35
CA THR A 134 1.29 62.61 10.97
C THR A 134 1.54 63.58 12.12
N GLU A 135 0.91 63.37 13.29
CA GLU A 135 1.10 64.20 14.51
C GLU A 135 1.95 63.48 15.57
N LEU A 136 2.25 62.19 15.36
CA LEU A 136 3.24 61.48 16.16
C LEU A 136 4.62 62.11 15.89
N GLU A 137 5.14 62.90 16.83
CA GLU A 137 6.56 63.23 16.93
C GLU A 137 7.33 61.95 17.34
N ILE A 138 7.40 60.98 16.43
CA ILE A 138 8.19 59.74 16.58
C ILE A 138 9.66 60.08 16.87
N GLY A 139 10.09 61.28 16.44
CA GLY A 139 11.38 61.87 16.80
C GLY A 139 11.57 62.05 18.30
N ASP A 140 10.56 62.50 19.05
CA ASP A 140 10.68 62.75 20.50
C ASP A 140 10.78 61.42 21.27
N PHE A 141 10.03 60.39 20.87
CA PHE A 141 10.14 59.03 21.43
C PHE A 141 11.48 58.34 21.13
N MET A 142 12.12 58.67 19.99
CA MET A 142 13.46 58.19 19.65
C MET A 142 14.58 59.05 20.23
N GLU A 143 14.33 60.32 20.52
CA GLU A 143 15.30 61.29 21.05
C GLU A 143 15.37 61.22 22.58
N SER A 144 14.22 61.10 23.27
CA SER A 144 14.13 60.57 24.63
C SER A 144 14.17 59.04 24.57
N GLY A 145 15.25 58.47 24.05
CA GLY A 145 15.39 57.03 23.92
C GLY A 145 15.06 56.36 25.26
N VAL A 146 14.11 55.42 25.23
CA VAL A 146 13.71 54.66 26.42
C VAL A 146 14.97 54.14 27.09
N GLU A 147 15.23 54.58 28.32
CA GLU A 147 16.49 54.25 28.98
C GLU A 147 16.47 52.75 29.27
N ASN A 148 17.60 52.07 29.06
CA ASN A 148 17.68 50.62 29.31
C ASN A 148 17.24 50.24 30.73
N GLN A 149 17.38 51.15 31.71
CA GLN A 149 16.90 50.95 33.07
C GLN A 149 15.37 50.86 33.15
N GLU A 150 14.65 51.72 32.42
CA GLU A 150 13.19 51.67 32.36
C GLU A 150 12.68 50.40 31.67
N ILE A 151 13.40 49.92 30.65
CA ILE A 151 13.11 48.63 30.00
C ILE A 151 13.36 47.48 30.98
N LEU A 152 14.47 47.51 31.71
CA LEU A 152 14.81 46.47 32.69
C LEU A 152 13.79 46.43 33.83
N ASP A 153 13.40 47.58 34.38
CA ASP A 153 12.41 47.68 35.45
C ASP A 153 11.03 47.16 34.99
N TYR A 154 10.58 47.54 33.78
CA TYR A 154 9.32 47.03 33.22
C TYR A 154 9.35 45.53 32.98
N LEU A 155 10.46 45.00 32.47
CA LEU A 155 10.62 43.57 32.25
C LEU A 155 10.68 42.81 33.58
N GLU A 156 11.31 43.35 34.63
CA GLU A 156 11.34 42.75 35.95
C GLU A 156 9.93 42.71 36.57
N ASP A 157 9.17 43.81 36.50
CA ASP A 157 7.78 43.89 36.99
C ASP A 157 6.83 42.96 36.21
N THR A 158 7.07 42.78 34.90
CA THR A 158 6.26 41.89 34.04
C THR A 158 6.67 40.42 34.15
N ILE A 159 7.93 40.11 34.53
CA ILE A 159 8.41 38.74 34.69
C ILE A 159 7.66 38.02 35.81
N ASP A 160 7.35 38.71 36.90
CA ASP A 160 6.60 38.14 38.02
C ASP A 160 5.18 37.70 37.59
N ASP A 161 4.50 38.50 36.76
CA ASP A 161 3.19 38.15 36.18
C ASP A 161 3.28 36.98 35.17
N LEU A 162 4.40 36.85 34.45
CA LEU A 162 4.64 35.74 33.51
C LEU A 162 5.01 34.44 34.23
N GLU A 163 5.68 34.50 35.39
CA GLU A 163 5.94 33.33 36.23
C GLU A 163 4.65 32.74 36.79
N GLU A 164 3.63 33.55 37.08
CA GLU A 164 2.29 33.10 37.48
C GLU A 164 1.52 32.40 36.33
N LEU A 165 1.84 32.74 35.07
CA LEU A 165 1.28 32.10 33.88
C LEU A 165 2.04 30.83 33.45
N ASN A 166 3.15 30.47 34.12
CA ASN A 166 3.82 29.19 33.90
C ASN A 166 3.01 28.07 34.56
N ILE A 167 1.91 27.71 33.89
CA ILE A 167 1.06 26.57 34.15
C ILE A 167 1.94 25.31 34.01
N ASP A 168 2.31 24.76 35.16
CA ASP A 168 2.56 23.35 35.46
C ASP A 168 2.43 22.41 34.24
N THR A 169 3.52 22.26 33.48
CA THR A 169 3.69 21.10 32.61
C THR A 169 4.32 19.97 33.43
N HIS A 170 3.44 19.19 34.06
CA HIS A 170 3.75 17.85 34.54
C HIS A 170 4.47 17.03 33.45
N GLU A 171 5.63 16.46 33.77
CA GLU A 171 5.94 15.09 33.35
C GLU A 171 6.60 14.32 34.52
N GLU A 172 5.72 13.58 35.22
CA GLU A 172 6.03 12.29 35.79
C GLU A 172 6.52 11.37 34.65
N PHE A 173 7.79 10.94 34.62
CA PHE A 173 8.22 9.62 34.10
C PHE A 173 9.69 9.30 34.47
N GLN A 174 9.82 8.31 35.37
CA GLN A 174 10.98 7.54 35.84
C GLN A 174 12.05 8.20 36.72
#